data_AF-A0A8C9LED4-F1
#
_entry.id   AF-A0A8C9LED4-F1
#
_cell.length_a   1.000
_cell.length_b   1.000
_cell.length_c   1.000
_cell.angle_alpha   90.00
_cell.angle_beta   90.00
_cell.angle_gamma   90.00
#
_symmetry.space_group_name_H-M   'P 1'
#
loop_
_entity.id
_entity.type
_entity.pdbx_description
1 polymer ?
#
loop_
_entity_poly.entity_id
_entity_poly.type
_entity_poly.pdbx_seq_one_letter_code
_entity_poly.pdbx_strand_id
1 'polypeptide(L)'
;MGEKKASGRVPEPSQRRVLDGAARQRRLCRQLEALERDNFGDDPQAGLPRPGKRLPHFADTAETGGANLGGGFLCQNLSTAEPPNYVSACAAPSKLPQRHFCAVCGFPSAYTCVTCGARYCSSRCLGTHQDTRCLKWTV
;
A
#
# COMPACT_ATOMS: atom_id res chain seq x y z
N MET A 1 26.23 3.54 42.06
CA MET A 1 24.84 3.11 42.38
C MET A 1 23.98 3.50 41.20
N GLY A 2 23.57 2.53 40.37
CA GLY A 2 22.86 2.79 39.11
C GLY A 2 21.34 2.71 39.29
N GLU A 3 20.64 3.80 39.01
CA GLU A 3 19.18 3.89 39.04
C GLU A 3 18.60 3.27 37.76
N LYS A 4 17.96 2.11 37.92
CA LYS A 4 17.18 1.46 36.85
C LYS A 4 15.75 1.99 36.91
N LYS A 5 15.43 2.94 36.03
CA LYS A 5 14.05 3.38 35.75
C LYS A 5 13.30 2.23 35.09
N ALA A 6 12.42 1.56 35.82
CA ALA A 6 11.49 0.60 35.25
C ALA A 6 10.38 1.36 34.50
N SER A 7 10.22 1.08 33.21
CA SER A 7 9.05 1.51 32.43
C SER A 7 7.82 0.82 33.01
N GLY A 8 6.99 1.58 33.73
CA GLY A 8 5.74 1.12 34.30
C GLY A 8 4.69 0.88 33.23
N ARG A 9 4.84 -0.16 32.42
CA ARG A 9 3.69 -0.72 31.70
C ARG A 9 2.94 -1.60 32.68
N VAL A 10 2.01 -1.00 33.42
CA VAL A 10 1.00 -1.75 34.18
C VAL A 10 0.26 -2.63 33.17
N PRO A 11 0.32 -3.97 33.28
CA PRO A 11 -0.52 -4.82 32.45
C PRO A 11 -1.94 -4.67 33.00
N GLU A 12 -2.75 -3.83 32.37
CA GLU A 12 -4.17 -3.67 32.65
C GLU A 12 -4.86 -5.05 32.65
N PRO A 13 -5.23 -5.61 33.82
CA PRO A 13 -5.83 -6.95 33.90
C PRO A 13 -7.27 -6.97 33.34
N SER A 14 -7.76 -5.80 32.90
CA SER A 14 -9.07 -5.57 32.32
C SER A 14 -9.20 -6.02 30.86
N GLN A 15 -8.09 -6.25 30.14
CA GLN A 15 -8.12 -6.61 28.71
C GLN A 15 -8.54 -8.07 28.41
N ARG A 16 -8.57 -8.97 29.42
CA ARG A 16 -8.96 -10.37 29.23
C ARG A 16 -10.39 -10.70 29.67
N ARG A 17 -11.21 -9.72 30.06
CA ARG A 17 -12.62 -9.97 30.36
C ARG A 17 -13.39 -10.03 29.04
N VAL A 18 -13.86 -11.23 28.69
CA VAL A 18 -14.82 -11.41 27.60
C VAL A 18 -16.07 -10.61 27.96
N LEU A 19 -16.24 -9.45 27.30
CA LEU A 19 -17.40 -8.58 27.49
C LEU A 19 -18.69 -9.30 27.08
N ASP A 20 -19.84 -8.92 27.62
CA ASP A 20 -21.12 -9.42 27.12
C ASP A 20 -21.34 -8.97 25.66
N GLY A 21 -22.24 -9.66 24.94
CA GLY A 21 -22.54 -9.32 23.55
C GLY A 21 -22.97 -7.85 23.39
N ALA A 22 -23.73 -7.34 24.35
CA ALA A 22 -24.21 -5.96 24.33
C ALA A 22 -23.10 -4.93 24.56
N ALA A 23 -22.13 -5.15 25.46
CA ALA A 23 -21.01 -4.23 25.62
C ALA A 23 -20.03 -4.29 24.44
N ARG A 24 -19.87 -5.44 23.78
CA ARG A 24 -19.13 -5.51 22.51
C ARG A 24 -19.80 -4.64 21.45
N GLN A 25 -21.12 -4.77 21.28
CA GLN A 25 -21.86 -3.97 20.31
C GLN A 25 -21.77 -2.47 20.62
N ARG A 26 -21.94 -2.08 21.89
CA ARG A 26 -21.78 -0.68 22.32
C ARG A 26 -20.37 -0.14 22.06
N ARG A 27 -19.33 -0.96 22.21
CA ARG A 27 -17.95 -0.56 21.86
C ARG A 27 -17.77 -0.40 20.36
N LEU A 28 -18.29 -1.33 19.57
CA LEU A 28 -18.22 -1.27 18.11
C LEU A 28 -18.94 -0.05 17.55
N CYS A 29 -20.17 0.23 18.00
CA CYS A 29 -20.92 1.41 17.57
C CYS A 29 -20.16 2.72 17.88
N ARG A 30 -19.61 2.87 19.09
CA ARG A 30 -18.81 4.05 19.44
C ARG A 30 -17.56 4.20 18.58
N GLN A 31 -16.93 3.08 18.21
CA GLN A 31 -15.77 3.09 17.33
C GLN A 31 -16.14 3.50 15.90
N LEU A 32 -17.26 3.00 15.38
CA LEU A 32 -17.78 3.39 14.06
C LEU A 32 -18.19 4.87 14.02
N GLU A 33 -18.91 5.35 15.04
CA GLU A 33 -19.32 6.76 15.13
C GLU A 33 -18.13 7.73 15.25
N ALA A 34 -17.03 7.31 15.86
CA ALA A 34 -15.80 8.10 15.88
C ALA A 34 -15.17 8.19 14.48
N LEU A 35 -15.12 7.07 13.74
CA LEU A 35 -14.62 7.04 12.37
C LEU A 35 -15.51 7.85 11.41
N GLU A 36 -16.83 7.79 11.59
CA GLU A 36 -17.77 8.61 10.82
C GLU A 36 -17.54 10.10 11.08
N ARG A 37 -17.41 10.54 12.33
CA ARG A 37 -17.10 11.94 12.67
C ARG A 37 -15.78 12.43 12.11
N ASP A 38 -14.74 11.60 12.08
CA ASP A 38 -13.43 11.96 11.51
C ASP A 38 -13.50 12.11 9.97
N ASN A 39 -14.37 11.35 9.29
CA ASN A 39 -14.58 11.48 7.84
C ASN A 39 -15.35 12.76 7.45
N PHE A 40 -16.21 13.27 8.33
CA PHE A 40 -16.96 14.52 8.11
C PHE A 40 -16.25 15.76 8.68
N GLY A 41 -14.98 15.67 9.06
CA GLY A 41 -14.19 16.85 9.37
C GLY A 41 -14.09 17.75 8.14
N ASP A 42 -14.28 19.07 8.33
CA ASP A 42 -14.00 20.05 7.29
C ASP A 42 -12.53 19.89 6.87
N ASP A 43 -12.32 19.52 5.60
CA ASP A 43 -10.98 19.49 5.00
C ASP A 43 -10.37 20.88 5.15
N PRO A 44 -9.24 21.05 5.87
CA PRO A 44 -8.58 22.34 6.04
C PRO A 44 -8.25 23.02 4.70
N GLN A 45 -8.22 22.25 3.62
CA GLN A 45 -7.96 22.69 2.25
C GLN A 45 -9.20 23.09 1.46
N ALA A 46 -10.43 22.88 1.98
CA ALA A 46 -11.68 23.14 1.26
C ALA A 46 -11.93 24.63 0.94
N GLY A 47 -11.36 25.55 1.74
CA GLY A 47 -11.51 26.99 1.59
C GLY A 47 -10.31 27.74 1.04
N LEU A 48 -9.20 27.06 0.72
CA LEU A 48 -7.99 27.70 0.22
C LEU A 48 -8.08 27.96 -1.30
N PRO A 49 -7.67 29.14 -1.79
CA PRO A 49 -7.52 29.36 -3.22
C PRO A 49 -6.56 28.32 -3.79
N ARG A 50 -7.05 27.50 -4.72
CA ARG A 50 -6.24 26.45 -5.37
C ARG A 50 -5.00 27.12 -5.96
N PRO A 51 -3.77 26.78 -5.51
CA PRO A 51 -2.57 27.38 -6.08
C PRO A 51 -2.47 26.95 -7.54
N GLY A 52 -2.57 27.93 -8.44
CA GLY A 52 -2.58 27.74 -9.88
C GLY A 52 -1.33 27.02 -10.37
N LYS A 53 -1.45 25.71 -10.58
CA LYS A 53 -0.60 24.92 -11.48
C LYS A 53 -1.22 23.55 -11.70
N ARG A 54 -1.89 23.45 -12.85
CA ARG A 54 -2.27 22.22 -13.59
C ARG A 54 -2.63 21.01 -12.73
N LEU A 55 -3.75 21.08 -12.02
CA LEU A 55 -4.56 19.89 -11.77
C LEU A 55 -5.57 19.77 -12.92
N PRO A 56 -5.88 18.56 -13.41
CA PRO A 56 -6.94 18.37 -14.39
C PRO A 56 -8.26 18.88 -13.80
N HIS A 57 -8.83 19.88 -14.45
CA HIS A 57 -10.11 20.47 -14.11
C HIS A 57 -11.20 19.59 -14.69
N PHE A 58 -11.85 18.77 -13.87
CA PHE A 58 -13.12 18.16 -14.23
C PHE A 58 -14.18 19.24 -14.08
N ALA A 59 -14.77 19.67 -15.21
CA ALA A 59 -15.86 20.63 -15.21
C ALA A 59 -17.19 19.86 -15.13
N ASP A 60 -17.98 20.15 -14.10
CA ASP A 60 -19.41 19.87 -14.07
C ASP A 60 -20.12 20.91 -14.94
N THR A 61 -20.34 20.59 -16.21
CA THR A 61 -21.33 21.31 -17.01
C THR A 61 -22.06 20.31 -17.90
N ALA A 62 -23.30 20.06 -17.51
CA ALA A 62 -24.27 19.38 -18.33
C ALA A 62 -24.58 20.20 -19.60
N GLU A 63 -24.83 19.46 -20.67
CA GLU A 63 -25.57 19.82 -21.89
C GLU A 63 -24.90 20.62 -23.04
N THR A 64 -24.73 19.87 -24.14
CA THR A 64 -24.94 20.24 -25.56
C THR A 64 -23.78 20.88 -26.34
N GLY A 65 -23.22 20.09 -27.28
CA GLY A 65 -22.53 20.60 -28.48
C GLY A 65 -21.24 19.85 -28.81
N GLY A 66 -21.30 18.96 -29.81
CA GLY A 66 -20.21 18.03 -30.13
C GLY A 66 -18.97 18.64 -30.81
N ALA A 67 -17.81 18.02 -30.57
CA ALA A 67 -16.82 17.63 -31.58
C ALA A 67 -15.67 16.82 -30.96
N ASN A 68 -15.24 15.79 -31.70
CA ASN A 68 -14.23 14.77 -31.42
C ASN A 68 -12.89 15.24 -30.83
N LEU A 69 -12.54 14.72 -29.65
CA LEU A 69 -11.16 14.44 -29.24
C LEU A 69 -11.13 13.09 -28.53
N GLY A 70 -10.44 12.12 -29.14
CA GLY A 70 -10.33 10.76 -28.65
C GLY A 70 -9.48 10.63 -27.38
N GLY A 71 -9.89 9.71 -26.50
CA GLY A 71 -9.14 9.34 -25.30
C GLY A 71 -10.06 9.04 -24.13
N GLY A 72 -10.49 7.78 -24.02
CA GLY A 72 -11.50 7.31 -23.08
C GLY A 72 -11.16 7.56 -21.60
N PHE A 73 -12.07 8.25 -20.92
CA PHE A 73 -12.17 8.31 -19.46
C PHE A 73 -13.32 7.38 -19.03
N LEU A 74 -13.03 6.08 -18.92
CA LEU A 74 -13.96 5.13 -18.30
C LEU A 74 -13.83 5.25 -16.78
N CYS A 75 -14.61 6.14 -16.16
CA CYS A 75 -14.78 6.11 -14.70
C CYS A 75 -16.18 6.55 -14.23
N GLN A 76 -17.21 6.44 -15.07
CA GLN A 76 -18.59 6.59 -14.62
C GLN A 76 -19.46 5.65 -15.47
N ASN A 77 -19.53 4.37 -15.06
CA ASN A 77 -20.63 3.43 -15.35
C ASN A 77 -20.28 2.02 -14.79
N LEU A 78 -20.19 1.88 -13.47
CA LEU A 78 -20.19 0.56 -12.81
C LEU A 78 -21.10 0.56 -11.56
N SER A 79 -22.28 1.17 -11.69
CA SER A 79 -23.25 1.33 -10.60
C SER A 79 -23.99 0.04 -10.18
N THR A 80 -23.45 -1.15 -10.45
CA THR A 80 -23.98 -2.44 -9.94
C THR A 80 -22.92 -3.45 -9.49
N ALA A 81 -21.63 -3.09 -9.46
CA ALA A 81 -20.60 -4.00 -8.95
C ALA A 81 -20.10 -3.53 -7.58
N GLU A 82 -19.93 -4.49 -6.67
CA GLU A 82 -19.26 -4.29 -5.40
C GLU A 82 -17.93 -3.52 -5.60
N PRO A 83 -17.60 -2.54 -4.74
CA PRO A 83 -16.37 -1.75 -4.88
C PRO A 83 -15.15 -2.68 -5.02
N PRO A 84 -14.15 -2.30 -5.84
CA PRO A 84 -13.01 -3.16 -6.08
C PRO A 84 -12.30 -3.48 -4.75
N ASN A 85 -12.29 -4.76 -4.41
CA ASN A 85 -11.59 -5.29 -3.25
C ASN A 85 -10.13 -5.64 -3.61
N TYR A 86 -9.34 -6.01 -2.60
CA TYR A 86 -7.92 -6.34 -2.76
C TYR A 86 -7.65 -7.41 -3.84
N VAL A 87 -8.56 -8.36 -4.02
CA VAL A 87 -8.43 -9.46 -4.98
C VAL A 87 -8.87 -9.03 -6.38
N SER A 88 -9.93 -8.22 -6.50
CA SER A 88 -10.40 -7.74 -7.80
C SER A 88 -9.51 -6.64 -8.39
N ALA A 89 -8.73 -5.95 -7.57
CA ALA A 89 -7.76 -4.94 -8.02
C ALA A 89 -6.43 -5.56 -8.50
N CYS A 90 -6.28 -6.89 -8.48
CA CYS A 90 -5.06 -7.55 -8.93
C CYS A 90 -4.76 -7.25 -10.41
N ALA A 91 -3.54 -6.80 -10.69
CA ALA A 91 -3.08 -6.57 -12.04
C ALA A 91 -2.94 -7.92 -12.79
N ALA A 92 -3.29 -7.91 -14.08
CA ALA A 92 -3.05 -9.04 -14.97
C ALA A 92 -1.54 -9.34 -15.09
N PRO A 93 -1.15 -10.59 -15.40
CA PRO A 93 0.26 -10.93 -15.59
C PRO A 93 0.91 -10.10 -16.69
N SER A 94 2.21 -9.83 -16.55
CA SER A 94 2.99 -9.06 -17.53
C SER A 94 2.96 -9.73 -18.91
N LYS A 95 2.73 -8.93 -19.95
CA LYS A 95 2.85 -9.35 -21.36
C LYS A 95 4.29 -9.33 -21.87
N LEU A 96 5.21 -8.71 -21.13
CA LEU A 96 6.61 -8.53 -21.49
C LEU A 96 7.49 -9.59 -20.80
N PRO A 97 8.61 -10.02 -21.44
CA PRO A 97 9.53 -10.98 -20.85
C PRO A 97 10.18 -10.45 -19.57
N GLN A 98 10.47 -11.36 -18.63
CA GLN A 98 11.12 -11.01 -17.38
C GLN A 98 12.55 -10.51 -17.63
N ARG A 99 12.91 -9.40 -16.98
CA ARG A 99 14.28 -8.87 -16.99
C ARG A 99 15.06 -9.45 -15.83
N HIS A 100 16.37 -9.50 -15.98
CA HIS A 100 17.26 -10.09 -14.99
C HIS A 100 18.24 -9.05 -14.47
N PHE A 101 18.14 -8.79 -13.17
CA PHE A 101 18.96 -7.81 -12.47
C PHE A 101 19.81 -8.49 -11.40
N CYS A 102 20.91 -7.86 -11.04
CA CYS A 102 21.80 -8.30 -9.98
C CYS A 102 21.13 -8.07 -8.62
N ALA A 103 21.07 -9.09 -7.78
CA ALA A 103 20.47 -8.99 -6.43
C ALA A 103 21.30 -8.13 -5.45
N VAL A 104 22.55 -7.81 -5.80
CA VAL A 104 23.44 -6.99 -4.96
C VAL A 104 23.37 -5.51 -5.33
N CYS A 105 23.40 -5.18 -6.63
CA CYS A 105 23.55 -3.80 -7.11
C CYS A 105 22.49 -3.34 -8.12
N GLY A 106 21.56 -4.20 -8.54
CA GLY A 106 20.47 -3.83 -9.45
C GLY A 106 20.82 -3.67 -10.93
N PHE A 107 22.10 -3.71 -11.32
CA PHE A 107 22.50 -3.70 -12.73
C PHE A 107 22.11 -5.00 -13.47
N PRO A 108 21.98 -4.99 -14.82
CA PRO A 108 21.70 -6.20 -15.59
C PRO A 108 22.65 -7.35 -15.24
N SER A 109 22.07 -8.52 -14.96
CA SER A 109 22.84 -9.69 -14.53
C SER A 109 23.01 -10.69 -15.66
N ALA A 110 24.27 -11.03 -15.95
CA ALA A 110 24.63 -12.06 -16.91
C ALA A 110 24.81 -13.45 -16.25
N TYR A 111 24.99 -13.50 -14.93
CA TYR A 111 25.36 -14.72 -14.22
C TYR A 111 24.35 -15.12 -13.15
N THR A 112 24.33 -16.41 -12.84
CA THR A 112 23.47 -17.07 -11.85
C THR A 112 24.32 -17.81 -10.83
N CYS A 113 23.94 -17.71 -9.56
CA CYS A 113 24.57 -18.49 -8.49
C CYS A 113 24.09 -19.94 -8.56
N VAL A 114 25.01 -20.90 -8.53
CA VAL A 114 24.71 -22.33 -8.65
C VAL A 114 23.96 -22.88 -7.42
N THR A 115 24.17 -22.30 -6.24
CA THR A 115 23.59 -22.80 -4.99
C THR A 115 22.16 -22.33 -4.75
N CYS A 116 21.81 -21.11 -5.13
CA CYS A 116 20.50 -20.51 -4.82
C CYS A 116 19.78 -19.91 -6.03
N GLY A 117 20.38 -19.93 -7.22
CA GLY A 117 19.80 -19.34 -8.43
C GLY A 117 19.78 -17.81 -8.48
N ALA A 118 20.21 -17.11 -7.42
CA ALA A 118 20.24 -15.65 -7.39
C ALA A 118 21.19 -15.10 -8.47
N ARG A 119 20.79 -13.99 -9.08
CA ARG A 119 21.49 -13.38 -10.21
C ARG A 119 22.53 -12.36 -9.77
N TYR A 120 23.67 -12.30 -10.45
CA TYR A 120 24.72 -11.31 -10.20
C TYR A 120 25.37 -10.79 -11.50
N CYS A 121 26.01 -9.62 -11.44
CA CYS A 121 26.63 -8.99 -12.61
C CYS A 121 28.15 -9.18 -12.72
N SER A 122 28.86 -9.39 -11.60
CA SER A 122 30.32 -9.50 -11.56
C SER A 122 30.80 -10.39 -10.41
N SER A 123 32.05 -10.82 -10.44
CA SER A 123 32.69 -11.59 -9.36
C SER A 123 32.68 -10.86 -8.01
N ARG A 124 32.75 -9.52 -8.01
CA ARG A 124 32.58 -8.72 -6.78
C ARG A 124 31.20 -8.93 -6.16
N CYS A 125 30.16 -8.86 -6.99
CA CYS A 125 28.79 -9.12 -6.54
C CYS A 125 28.59 -10.59 -6.16
N LEU A 126 29.30 -11.53 -6.79
CA LEU A 126 29.28 -12.94 -6.37
C LEU A 126 29.85 -13.11 -4.96
N GLY A 127 30.98 -12.47 -4.64
CA GLY A 127 31.56 -12.49 -3.29
C GLY A 127 30.57 -11.95 -2.25
N THR A 128 30.08 -10.72 -2.46
CA THR A 128 29.08 -10.13 -1.56
C THR A 128 27.80 -10.97 -1.45
N HIS A 129 27.39 -11.59 -2.55
CA HIS A 129 26.26 -12.51 -2.56
C HIS A 129 26.54 -13.75 -1.68
N GLN A 130 27.68 -14.40 -1.85
CA GLN A 130 28.10 -15.57 -1.07
C GLN A 130 28.20 -15.25 0.43
N ASP A 131 28.69 -14.06 0.76
CA ASP A 131 28.90 -13.64 2.16
C ASP A 131 27.59 -13.35 2.91
N THR A 132 26.61 -12.72 2.24
CA THR A 132 25.46 -12.10 2.94
C THR A 132 24.08 -12.50 2.43
N ARG A 133 23.98 -13.07 1.23
CA ARG A 133 22.69 -13.30 0.52
C ARG A 133 22.51 -14.72 0.00
N CYS A 134 23.53 -15.56 0.10
CA CYS A 134 23.46 -16.90 -0.46
C CYS A 134 22.66 -17.81 0.45
N LEU A 135 21.50 -18.22 -0.02
CA LEU A 135 20.54 -19.07 0.67
C LEU A 135 20.98 -20.55 0.73
N LYS A 136 22.30 -20.82 0.77
CA LYS A 136 22.88 -22.17 0.76
C LYS A 136 22.31 -23.11 1.85
N TRP A 137 21.76 -22.56 2.93
CA TRP A 137 21.28 -23.30 4.11
C TRP A 137 19.80 -23.12 4.44
N THR A 138 19.02 -22.39 3.63
CA THR A 138 17.56 -22.40 3.79
C THR A 138 17.01 -23.63 3.09
N VAL A 139 17.00 -24.74 3.84
CA VAL A 139 16.14 -25.90 3.61
C VAL A 139 14.80 -25.64 4.28
#